data_AF-A0A3S9YYX6-F1
#
_entry.id   AF-A0A3S9YYX6-F1
#
_cell.length_a   1.000
_cell.length_b   1.000
_cell.length_c   1.000
_cell.angle_alpha   90.00
_cell.angle_beta   90.00
_cell.angle_gamma   90.00
#
_symmetry.space_group_name_H-M   'P 1'
#
loop_
_entity.id
_entity.type
_entity.pdbx_description
1 polymer ?
#
loop_
_entity_poly.entity_id
_entity_poly.type
_entity_poly.pdbx_seq_one_letter_code
_entity_poly.pdbx_strand_id
1 'polypeptide(L)'
;MLDQSKPETWLEIPYQETGADAPAQAVPRNAPPVEHGMAYAPCRCWRCRGGVALADRSTLDRLLAKHLMTLTAPERGQWLLMWAGHPRHDADAREQLNTWVRIAGGSGEAEPEYPVYSMPEDA
;
A
#
# COMPACT_ATOMS: atom_id res chain seq x y z
N MET A 1 -10.28 43.08 26.76
CA MET A 1 -9.67 41.86 27.33
C MET A 1 -9.43 40.94 26.14
N LEU A 2 -8.17 40.82 25.69
CA LEU A 2 -7.81 40.03 24.51
C LEU A 2 -7.90 38.54 24.85
N ASP A 3 -8.72 37.82 24.08
CA ASP A 3 -8.80 36.37 24.07
C ASP A 3 -7.55 35.83 23.36
N GLN A 4 -6.57 35.39 24.15
CA GLN A 4 -5.36 34.74 23.67
C GLN A 4 -5.56 33.22 23.69
N SER A 5 -5.72 32.68 22.48
CA SER A 5 -5.02 31.48 21.99
C SER A 5 -5.10 30.22 22.87
N LYS A 6 -5.97 29.28 22.49
CA LYS A 6 -5.66 27.85 22.64
C LYS A 6 -5.36 27.28 21.26
N PRO A 7 -4.08 27.04 20.91
CA PRO A 7 -3.73 26.39 19.65
C PRO A 7 -4.21 24.94 19.70
N GLU A 8 -4.68 24.46 18.55
CA GLU A 8 -5.17 23.09 18.38
C GLU A 8 -4.16 22.09 18.92
N THR A 9 -4.54 21.36 19.97
CA THR A 9 -3.72 20.33 20.60
C THR A 9 -3.60 19.17 19.61
N TRP A 10 -2.54 19.18 18.80
CA TRP A 10 -2.15 18.01 18.03
C TRP A 10 -1.81 16.87 19.00
N LEU A 11 -2.66 15.84 19.02
CA LEU A 11 -2.39 14.60 19.75
C LEU A 11 -1.54 13.71 18.86
N GLU A 12 -0.24 13.63 19.15
CA GLU A 12 0.61 12.60 18.59
C GLU A 12 0.15 11.23 19.14
N ILE A 13 -0.29 10.34 18.25
CA ILE A 13 -0.57 8.95 18.60
C ILE A 13 0.77 8.20 18.54
N PRO A 14 1.34 7.77 19.67
CA PRO A 14 2.61 7.05 19.65
C PRO A 14 2.43 5.71 18.91
N TYR A 15 3.34 5.43 17.99
CA TYR A 15 3.40 4.15 17.30
C TYR A 15 3.74 3.05 18.32
N GLN A 16 2.79 2.15 18.60
CA GLN A 16 3.04 0.95 19.37
C GLN A 16 3.53 -0.17 18.44
N GLU A 17 4.73 -0.69 18.71
CA GLU A 17 5.12 -2.01 18.21
C GLU A 17 4.22 -3.05 18.89
N THR A 18 3.30 -3.64 18.14
CA THR A 18 2.62 -4.85 18.59
C THR A 18 3.66 -5.96 18.65
N GLY A 19 4.17 -6.22 19.85
CA GLY A 19 5.02 -7.36 20.15
C GLY A 19 4.36 -8.64 19.65
N ALA A 20 5.18 -9.48 19.02
CA ALA A 20 4.84 -10.85 18.71
C ALA A 20 4.61 -11.59 20.03
N ASP A 21 3.33 -11.74 20.43
CA ASP A 21 2.78 -12.76 21.33
C ASP A 21 1.37 -12.34 21.77
N ALA A 22 0.40 -12.52 20.89
CA ALA A 22 -1.01 -12.52 21.29
C ALA A 22 -1.50 -13.98 21.30
N PRO A 23 -2.00 -14.52 22.43
CA PRO A 23 -2.50 -15.89 22.48
C PRO A 23 -3.75 -16.03 21.60
N ALA A 24 -3.81 -17.15 20.88
CA ALA A 24 -4.87 -17.48 19.94
C ALA A 24 -6.26 -17.35 20.58
N GLN A 25 -7.08 -16.44 20.05
CA GLN A 25 -8.50 -16.38 20.38
C GLN A 25 -9.19 -17.64 19.85
N ALA A 26 -9.97 -18.30 20.71
CA ALA A 26 -10.76 -19.47 20.35
C ALA A 26 -11.80 -19.09 19.27
N VAL A 27 -11.63 -19.67 18.08
CA VAL A 27 -12.53 -19.48 16.95
C VAL A 27 -13.81 -20.32 17.17
N PRO A 28 -15.02 -19.75 17.06
CA PRO A 28 -16.26 -20.50 17.22
C PRO A 28 -16.38 -21.61 16.15
N ARG A 29 -16.95 -22.75 16.57
CA ARG A 29 -17.06 -24.02 15.82
C ARG A 29 -17.74 -23.94 14.43
N ASN A 30 -18.30 -22.79 14.06
CA ASN A 30 -18.97 -22.51 12.79
C ASN A 30 -18.33 -21.37 11.99
N ALA A 31 -17.07 -21.03 12.23
CA ALA A 31 -16.37 -20.11 11.32
C ALA A 31 -16.24 -20.75 9.92
N PRO A 32 -16.49 -20.00 8.83
CA PRO A 32 -16.18 -20.48 7.49
C PRO A 32 -14.69 -20.87 7.44
N PRO A 33 -14.30 -21.87 6.63
CA PRO A 33 -12.92 -22.31 6.58
C PRO A 33 -12.04 -21.08 6.34
N VAL A 34 -11.19 -20.78 7.33
CA VAL A 34 -10.13 -19.80 7.16
C VAL A 34 -9.26 -20.43 6.09
N GLU A 35 -9.41 -19.94 4.85
CA GLU A 35 -8.48 -20.27 3.78
C GLU A 35 -7.10 -20.10 4.39
N HIS A 36 -6.36 -21.21 4.46
CA HIS A 36 -4.95 -21.18 4.82
C HIS A 36 -4.22 -20.56 3.63
N GLY A 37 -4.48 -19.26 3.41
CA GLY A 37 -3.70 -18.43 2.52
C GLY A 37 -2.29 -18.46 3.08
N MET A 38 -1.34 -18.87 2.24
CA MET A 38 0.09 -18.81 2.53
C MET A 38 0.37 -17.56 3.37
N ALA A 39 1.06 -17.70 4.51
CA ALA A 39 1.39 -16.57 5.35
C ALA A 39 2.35 -15.65 4.57
N TYR A 40 1.80 -14.74 3.78
CA TYR A 40 2.57 -13.74 3.05
C TYR A 40 3.27 -12.86 4.09
N ALA A 41 4.54 -12.52 3.86
CA ALA A 41 5.23 -11.55 4.69
C ALA A 41 4.36 -10.29 4.81
N PRO A 42 4.18 -9.72 6.02
CA PRO A 42 3.23 -8.63 6.23
C PRO A 42 3.64 -7.41 5.41
N CYS A 43 3.02 -7.22 4.25
CA CYS A 43 3.28 -6.08 3.40
C CYS A 43 2.65 -4.84 4.03
N ARG A 44 3.46 -3.79 4.23
CA ARG A 44 3.03 -2.53 4.84
C ARG A 44 2.79 -1.42 3.82
N CYS A 45 2.75 -1.74 2.53
CA CYS A 45 2.45 -0.73 1.52
C CYS A 45 0.99 -0.25 1.63
N TRP A 46 0.72 0.92 1.06
CA TRP A 46 -0.61 1.54 1.08
C TRP A 46 -1.69 0.65 0.43
N ARG A 47 -1.34 -0.20 -0.56
CA ARG A 47 -2.27 -1.17 -1.18
C ARG A 47 -2.71 -2.25 -0.19
N CYS A 48 -1.84 -2.65 0.73
CA CYS A 48 -2.14 -3.67 1.72
C CYS A 48 -2.79 -3.09 2.98
N ARG A 49 -2.39 -1.88 3.42
CA ARG A 49 -2.92 -1.24 4.64
C ARG A 49 -4.25 -0.52 4.40
N GLY A 50 -4.53 -0.10 3.16
CA GLY A 50 -5.64 0.81 2.87
C GLY A 50 -5.40 2.20 3.45
N GLY A 51 -6.46 3.00 3.61
CA GLY A 51 -6.39 4.33 4.24
C GLY A 51 -5.81 5.44 3.36
N VAL A 52 -5.73 5.22 2.04
CA VAL A 52 -5.29 6.21 1.06
C VAL A 52 -6.43 6.49 0.08
N ALA A 53 -6.62 7.77 -0.27
CA ALA A 53 -7.61 8.16 -1.26
C ALA A 53 -7.28 7.57 -2.64
N LEU A 54 -8.32 7.22 -3.42
CA LEU A 54 -8.13 6.61 -4.74
C LEU A 54 -7.30 7.51 -5.67
N ALA A 55 -7.44 8.82 -5.55
CA ALA A 55 -6.71 9.82 -6.33
C ALA A 55 -5.19 9.84 -6.05
N ASP A 56 -4.76 9.42 -4.85
CA ASP A 56 -3.34 9.48 -4.46
C ASP A 56 -2.55 8.25 -4.94
N ARG A 57 -3.24 7.20 -5.41
CA ARG A 57 -2.64 5.91 -5.76
C ARG A 57 -1.53 6.03 -6.81
N SER A 58 -1.78 6.81 -7.87
CA SER A 58 -0.79 7.04 -8.93
C SER A 58 0.46 7.74 -8.41
N THR A 59 0.28 8.77 -7.57
CA THR A 59 1.38 9.49 -6.93
C THR A 59 2.21 8.58 -6.04
N LEU A 60 1.56 7.70 -5.25
CA LEU A 60 2.28 6.78 -4.37
C LEU A 60 3.06 5.71 -5.13
N ASP A 61 2.52 5.14 -6.20
CA ASP A 61 3.28 4.19 -7.04
C ASP A 61 4.43 4.88 -7.75
N ARG A 62 4.23 6.12 -8.22
CA ARG A 62 5.30 6.93 -8.80
C ARG A 62 6.44 7.17 -7.81
N LEU A 63 6.13 7.53 -6.57
CA LEU A 63 7.12 7.72 -5.50
C LEU A 63 7.83 6.41 -5.15
N LEU A 64 7.08 5.32 -5.05
CA LEU A 64 7.64 4.00 -4.82
C LEU A 64 8.60 3.58 -5.93
N ALA A 65 8.22 3.76 -7.20
CA ALA A 65 9.09 3.46 -8.34
C ALA A 65 10.38 4.28 -8.34
N LYS A 66 10.30 5.58 -8.02
CA LYS A 66 11.49 6.43 -7.85
C LYS A 66 12.40 5.91 -6.74
N HIS A 67 11.85 5.48 -5.62
CA HIS A 67 12.63 4.85 -4.55
C HIS A 67 13.26 3.53 -5.01
N LEU A 68 12.54 2.67 -5.75
CA LEU A 68 13.10 1.43 -6.28
C LEU A 68 14.28 1.69 -7.25
N MET A 69 14.31 2.83 -7.93
CA MET A 69 15.46 3.23 -8.76
C MET A 69 16.71 3.60 -7.95
N THR A 70 16.58 3.91 -6.65
CA THR A 70 17.76 4.15 -5.79
C THR A 70 18.42 2.85 -5.33
N LEU A 71 17.74 1.71 -5.48
CA LEU A 71 18.28 0.38 -5.16
C LEU A 71 19.13 -0.16 -6.31
N THR A 72 20.04 -1.08 -6.00
CA THR A 72 20.75 -1.82 -7.05
C THR A 72 19.78 -2.70 -7.85
N ALA A 73 20.14 -3.05 -9.08
CA ALA A 73 19.32 -3.93 -9.92
C ALA A 73 18.91 -5.26 -9.25
N PRO A 74 19.81 -6.01 -8.57
CA PRO A 74 19.42 -7.23 -7.88
C PRO A 74 18.48 -6.98 -6.70
N GLU A 75 18.71 -5.94 -5.89
CA GLU A 75 17.84 -5.60 -4.76
C GLU A 75 16.43 -5.22 -5.22
N ARG A 76 16.34 -4.37 -6.27
CA ARG A 76 15.06 -4.00 -6.88
C ARG A 76 14.34 -5.22 -7.44
N GLY A 77 15.05 -6.10 -8.15
CA GLY A 77 14.47 -7.33 -8.69
C GLY A 77 13.91 -8.24 -7.62
N GLN A 78 14.66 -8.45 -6.54
CA GLN A 78 14.20 -9.23 -5.39
C GLN A 78 12.98 -8.61 -4.72
N TRP A 79 12.98 -7.28 -4.55
CA TRP A 79 11.85 -6.56 -3.95
C TRP A 79 10.58 -6.74 -4.79
N LEU A 80 10.67 -6.53 -6.11
CA LEU A 80 9.54 -6.66 -7.03
C LEU A 80 8.99 -8.09 -7.05
N LEU A 81 9.87 -9.10 -7.02
CA LEU A 81 9.48 -10.50 -6.97
C LEU A 81 8.69 -10.82 -5.69
N MET A 82 9.20 -10.40 -4.53
CA MET A 82 8.54 -10.61 -3.25
C MET A 82 7.22 -9.85 -3.16
N TRP A 83 7.19 -8.62 -3.68
CA TRP A 83 5.99 -7.81 -3.72
C TRP A 83 4.92 -8.44 -4.61
N ALA A 84 5.26 -8.90 -5.81
CA ALA A 84 4.32 -9.52 -6.75
C ALA A 84 3.70 -10.84 -6.24
N GLY A 85 4.29 -11.47 -5.23
CA GLY A 85 3.76 -12.68 -4.61
C GLY A 85 2.55 -12.45 -3.70
N HIS A 86 2.24 -11.21 -3.31
CA HIS A 86 1.17 -10.92 -2.34
C HIS A 86 -0.22 -10.85 -3.02
N PRO A 87 -1.30 -11.45 -2.46
CA PRO A 87 -2.61 -11.56 -3.12
C PRO A 87 -3.29 -10.23 -3.46
N ARG A 88 -3.01 -9.18 -2.67
CA ARG A 88 -3.51 -7.82 -2.90
C ARG A 88 -2.79 -7.06 -4.02
N HIS A 89 -1.77 -7.67 -4.63
CA HIS A 89 -1.05 -7.13 -5.79
C HIS A 89 -1.44 -7.95 -7.02
N ASP A 90 -2.67 -7.73 -7.47
CA ASP A 90 -3.22 -8.36 -8.67
C ASP A 90 -2.44 -7.98 -9.95
N ALA A 91 -2.88 -8.48 -11.10
CA ALA A 91 -2.21 -8.21 -12.37
C ALA A 91 -2.12 -6.71 -12.67
N ASP A 92 -3.20 -5.96 -12.42
CA ASP A 92 -3.27 -4.53 -12.71
C ASP A 92 -2.36 -3.73 -11.79
N ALA A 93 -2.35 -4.04 -10.48
CA ALA A 93 -1.44 -3.43 -9.52
C ALA A 93 0.03 -3.67 -9.93
N ARG A 94 0.35 -4.88 -10.38
CA ARG A 94 1.69 -5.23 -10.84
C ARG A 94 2.07 -4.48 -12.10
N GLU A 95 1.17 -4.37 -13.07
CA GLU A 95 1.46 -3.62 -14.29
C GLU A 95 1.60 -2.12 -14.04
N GLN A 96 0.74 -1.53 -13.19
CA GLN A 96 0.84 -0.14 -12.77
C GLN A 96 2.22 0.18 -12.16
N LEU A 97 2.66 -0.61 -11.18
CA LEU A 97 3.96 -0.38 -10.55
C LEU A 97 5.12 -0.63 -11.52
N ASN A 98 5.07 -1.69 -12.33
CA ASN A 98 6.13 -1.97 -13.31
C ASN A 98 6.24 -0.88 -14.38
N THR A 99 5.12 -0.33 -14.84
CA THR A 99 5.11 0.81 -15.76
C THR A 99 5.80 2.02 -15.14
N TRP A 100 5.47 2.35 -13.88
CA TRP A 100 6.16 3.42 -13.16
C TRP A 100 7.66 3.16 -12.97
N VAL A 101 8.06 1.90 -12.73
CA VAL A 101 9.48 1.50 -12.64
C VAL A 101 10.18 1.71 -13.99
N ARG A 102 9.55 1.37 -15.11
CA ARG A 102 10.08 1.63 -16.46
C ARG A 102 10.21 3.14 -16.73
N ILE A 103 9.18 3.92 -16.42
CA ILE A 103 9.18 5.39 -16.56
C ILE A 103 10.29 6.01 -15.68
N ALA A 104 10.41 5.60 -14.42
CA ALA A 104 11.45 6.08 -13.51
C ALA A 104 12.86 5.71 -13.98
N GLY A 105 12.99 4.59 -14.70
CA GLY A 105 14.21 4.17 -15.40
C GLY A 105 14.50 4.91 -16.71
N GLY A 106 13.65 5.85 -17.12
CA GLY A 106 13.82 6.67 -18.32
C GLY A 106 12.96 6.27 -19.53
N SER A 107 12.01 5.34 -19.37
CA SER A 107 11.03 5.03 -20.43
C SER A 107 10.10 6.23 -20.71
N GLY A 108 9.77 6.44 -21.99
CA GLY A 108 8.78 7.42 -22.44
C GLY A 108 7.36 6.86 -22.56
N GLU A 109 7.08 5.72 -21.93
CA GLU A 109 5.74 5.14 -21.85
C GLU A 109 4.74 6.11 -21.19
N ALA A 110 3.46 5.96 -21.56
CA ALA A 110 2.38 6.71 -20.92
C ALA A 110 2.21 6.28 -19.44
N GLU A 111 1.71 7.20 -18.61
CA GLU A 111 1.37 6.88 -17.23
C GLU A 111 0.27 5.80 -17.20
N PRO A 112 0.36 4.82 -16.27
CA PRO A 112 -0.61 3.73 -16.22
C PRO A 112 -1.97 4.24 -15.75
N GLU A 113 -3.04 3.64 -16.28
CA GLU A 113 -4.40 3.99 -15.91
C GLU A 113 -4.74 3.48 -14.51
N TYR A 114 -5.45 4.31 -13.74
CA TYR A 114 -6.00 3.96 -12.44
C TYR A 114 -7.52 4.01 -12.53
N PRO A 115 -8.24 3.06 -11.90
CA PRO A 115 -9.69 3.13 -11.85
C PRO A 115 -10.12 4.43 -11.19
N VAL A 116 -10.72 5.32 -11.98
CA VAL A 116 -11.43 6.48 -11.45
C VAL A 116 -12.76 5.95 -10.95
N TYR A 117 -12.98 5.99 -9.65
CA TYR A 117 -14.29 5.69 -9.11
C TYR A 117 -15.22 6.83 -9.49
N SER A 118 -16.04 6.64 -10.51
CA SER A 118 -17.19 7.50 -10.80
C SER A 118 -18.26 7.21 -9.74
N MET A 119 -18.74 8.25 -9.07
CA MET A 119 -19.86 8.07 -8.16
C MET A 119 -21.09 7.68 -8.98
N PRO A 120 -22.00 6.82 -8.44
CA PRO A 120 -23.20 6.40 -9.18
C PRO A 120 -24.09 7.56 -9.65
N GLU A 121 -23.97 8.74 -9.01
CA GLU A 121 -24.67 9.97 -9.39
C GLU A 121 -24.13 10.68 -10.65
N ASP A 122 -22.98 10.24 -11.17
CA ASP A 122 -22.32 10.81 -12.37
C ASP A 122 -22.69 10.08 -13.69
N ALA A 123 -23.62 9.11 -13.66
CA ALA A 123 -24.00 8.25 -14.79
C ALA A 123 -25.36 8.60 -15.43
#